data_AF-A0A2E5ZD99-F1
#
_entry.id   AF-A0A2E5ZD99-F1
#
_cell.length_a   1.000
_cell.length_b   1.000
_cell.length_c   1.000
_cell.angle_alpha   90.00
_cell.angle_beta   90.00
_cell.angle_gamma   90.00
#
_symmetry.space_group_name_H-M   'P 1'
#
loop_
_entity.id
_entity.type
_entity.pdbx_description
1 polymer ?
#
loop_
_entity_poly.entity_id
_entity_poly.type
_entity_poly.pdbx_seq_one_letter_code
_entity_poly.pdbx_strand_id
1 'polypeptide(L)'
;MKLTKIMDQGPYRFVHTDKRLENGKLDYRIQKYNTWTQRYNDMYLLDSSLQLDACLEDKEYTKWLDPDPEVSAYKKRGDVVRSPYK
;
A
#
# COMPACT_ATOMS: atom_id res chain seq x y z
N MET A 1 -2.99 0.32 19.83
CA MET A 1 -3.22 1.12 18.60
C MET A 1 -4.42 0.52 17.92
N LYS A 2 -5.50 1.29 17.77
CA LYS A 2 -6.75 0.77 17.21
C LYS A 2 -6.79 1.11 15.72
N LEU A 3 -6.88 0.08 14.89
CA LEU A 3 -7.05 0.24 13.46
C LEU A 3 -8.55 0.22 13.14
N THR A 4 -9.05 1.32 12.59
CA THR A 4 -10.43 1.40 12.12
C THR A 4 -10.44 1.22 10.61
N LYS A 5 -11.23 0.27 10.15
CA LYS A 5 -11.42 0.03 8.71
C LYS A 5 -12.24 1.16 8.09
N ILE A 6 -11.75 1.69 6.98
CA ILE A 6 -12.47 2.64 6.12
C ILE A 6 -13.24 1.86 5.05
N MET A 7 -12.52 1.06 4.26
CA MET A 7 -13.08 0.38 3.08
C MET A 7 -12.29 -0.90 2.76
N ASP A 8 -12.96 -1.89 2.16
CA ASP A 8 -12.32 -3.07 1.58
C ASP A 8 -12.38 -3.01 0.05
N GLN A 9 -11.30 -3.40 -0.61
CA GLN A 9 -11.22 -3.56 -2.06
C GLN A 9 -10.56 -4.89 -2.42
N GLY A 10 -11.34 -5.97 -2.39
CA GLY A 10 -10.85 -7.32 -2.68
C GLY A 10 -9.84 -7.80 -1.62
N PRO A 11 -8.58 -8.11 -1.99
CA PRO A 11 -7.57 -8.52 -1.01
C PRO A 11 -7.01 -7.35 -0.18
N TYR A 12 -7.32 -6.11 -0.55
CA TYR A 12 -6.85 -4.90 0.13
C TYR A 12 -7.89 -4.35 1.09
N ARG A 13 -7.41 -3.78 2.19
CA ARG A 13 -8.22 -3.05 3.17
C ARG A 13 -7.53 -1.76 3.54
N PHE A 14 -8.29 -0.68 3.53
CA PHE A 14 -7.85 0.63 3.99
C PHE A 14 -8.21 0.82 5.45
N VAL A 15 -7.22 1.16 6.26
CA VAL A 15 -7.38 1.39 7.70
C VAL A 15 -6.77 2.75 8.08
N HIS A 16 -7.34 3.37 9.10
CA HIS A 16 -6.69 4.48 9.78
C HIS A 16 -6.46 4.16 11.24
N THR A 17 -5.43 4.78 11.78
CA THR A 17 -5.10 4.70 13.20
C THR A 17 -5.87 5.78 13.97
N ASP A 18 -6.15 5.51 15.25
CA ASP A 18 -6.71 6.47 16.20
C ASP A 18 -5.71 7.57 16.60
N LYS A 19 -4.43 7.22 16.61
CA LYS A 19 -3.32 8.14 16.83
C LYS A 19 -3.04 9.00 15.59
N ARG A 20 -2.87 10.29 15.85
CA ARG A 20 -2.35 11.25 14.88
C ARG A 20 -0.83 11.19 14.87
N LEU A 21 -0.25 11.44 13.70
CA LEU A 21 1.18 11.66 13.53
C LEU A 21 1.58 13.02 14.16
N GLU A 22 2.88 13.27 14.29
CA GLU A 22 3.41 14.53 14.84
C GLU A 22 2.93 15.77 14.06
N ASN A 23 2.64 15.60 12.77
CA ASN A 23 2.08 16.62 11.89
C ASN A 23 0.57 16.89 12.11
N GLY A 24 -0.07 16.21 13.07
CA GLY A 24 -1.48 16.36 13.41
C GLY A 24 -2.47 15.64 12.47
N LYS A 25 -1.99 14.98 11.43
CA LYS A 25 -2.81 14.18 10.49
C LYS A 25 -2.98 12.75 10.98
N LEU A 26 -4.02 12.09 10.50
CA LEU A 26 -4.23 10.66 10.76
C LEU A 26 -3.21 9.83 9.98
N ASP A 27 -2.81 8.72 10.58
CA ASP A 27 -1.97 7.71 9.94
C ASP A 27 -2.87 6.73 9.16
N TYR A 28 -2.70 6.68 7.85
CA TYR A 28 -3.47 5.85 6.94
C TYR A 28 -2.61 4.69 6.44
N ARG A 29 -3.18 3.49 6.37
CA ARG A 29 -2.44 2.29 5.96
C ARG A 29 -3.27 1.43 5.02
N ILE A 30 -2.58 0.79 4.09
CA ILE A 30 -3.14 -0.25 3.24
C ILE A 30 -2.69 -1.59 3.79
N GLN A 31 -3.64 -2.47 4.07
CA GLN A 31 -3.39 -3.84 4.46
C GLN A 31 -3.76 -4.79 3.34
N LYS A 32 -2.94 -5.83 3.14
CA LYS A 32 -3.23 -6.92 2.19
C LYS A 32 -3.48 -8.20 2.96
N TYR A 33 -4.51 -8.94 2.55
CA TYR A 33 -4.79 -10.26 3.10
C TYR A 33 -3.71 -11.25 2.66
N ASN A 34 -3.05 -11.89 3.62
CA ASN A 34 -2.11 -12.96 3.37
C ASN A 34 -2.85 -14.30 3.49
N THR A 35 -2.86 -15.08 2.41
CA THR A 35 -3.56 -16.37 2.31
C THR A 35 -2.90 -17.47 3.14
N TRP A 36 -1.58 -17.43 3.34
CA TRP A 36 -0.85 -18.41 4.15
C TRP A 36 -1.07 -18.19 5.65
N THR A 37 -0.96 -16.95 6.11
CA THR A 37 -1.14 -16.63 7.55
C THR A 37 -2.60 -16.36 7.92
N GLN A 38 -3.49 -16.26 6.92
CA GLN A 38 -4.91 -15.93 7.04
C GLN A 38 -5.17 -14.61 7.78
N ARG A 39 -4.23 -13.67 7.72
CA ARG A 39 -4.27 -12.38 8.43
C ARG A 39 -4.00 -11.22 7.48
N TYR A 40 -4.48 -10.05 7.86
CA TYR A 40 -4.15 -8.79 7.18
C TYR A 40 -2.81 -8.28 7.69
N ASN A 41 -1.89 -8.02 6.76
CA ASN A 41 -0.60 -7.43 7.06
C ASN A 41 -0.52 -6.02 6.46
N ASP A 42 0.20 -5.13 7.13
CA ASP A 42 0.48 -3.78 6.63
C ASP A 42 1.35 -3.89 5.36
N MET A 43 0.80 -3.46 4.23
CA MET A 43 1.44 -3.49 2.91
C MET A 43 2.12 -2.16 2.61
N TYR A 44 1.43 -1.05 2.87
CA TYR A 44 1.90 0.30 2.54
C TYR A 44 1.40 1.32 3.57
N LEU A 45 2.27 2.24 3.98
CA LEU A 45 1.96 3.36 4.85
C LEU A 45 1.77 4.62 4.00
N LEU A 46 0.59 5.22 4.08
CA LEU A 46 0.23 6.39 3.26
C LEU A 46 0.71 7.66 3.96
N ASP A 47 1.31 8.56 3.18
CA ASP A 47 1.90 9.80 3.72
C ASP A 47 0.89 10.96 3.81
N SER A 48 -0.26 10.82 3.14
CA SER A 48 -1.32 11.84 3.14
C SER A 48 -2.71 11.28 2.84
N SER A 49 -3.74 12.04 3.22
CA SER A 49 -5.13 11.76 2.84
C SER A 49 -5.35 11.78 1.33
N LEU A 50 -4.63 12.63 0.59
CA LEU A 50 -4.72 12.68 -0.87
C LEU A 50 -4.28 11.35 -1.52
N GLN A 51 -3.26 10.70 -0.95
CA GLN A 51 -2.82 9.40 -1.43
C GLN A 51 -3.86 8.30 -1.11
N LEU A 52 -4.58 8.42 0.00
CA LEU A 52 -5.71 7.56 0.31
C LEU A 52 -6.82 7.75 -0.73
N ASP A 53 -7.23 8.99 -1.02
CA ASP A 53 -8.30 9.30 -1.96
C ASP A 53 -8.01 8.71 -3.35
N ALA A 54 -6.76 8.85 -3.84
CA ALA A 54 -6.33 8.22 -5.10
C ALA A 54 -6.46 6.69 -5.09
N CYS A 55 -6.15 6.03 -3.97
CA CYS A 55 -6.32 4.57 -3.86
C CYS A 55 -7.79 4.14 -3.77
N LEU A 56 -8.66 5.00 -3.22
CA LEU A 56 -10.10 4.72 -3.11
C LEU A 56 -10.79 4.91 -4.47
N GLU A 57 -10.37 5.90 -5.26
CA GLU A 57 -10.88 6.18 -6.60
C GLU A 57 -10.42 5.15 -7.63
N ASP A 58 -9.13 4.75 -7.59
CA ASP A 58 -8.56 3.80 -8.55
C ASP A 58 -7.89 2.58 -7.89
N LYS A 59 -8.48 1.41 -8.16
CA LYS A 59 -7.95 0.12 -7.71
C LYS A 59 -6.61 -0.22 -8.35
N GLU A 60 -6.33 0.26 -9.56
CA GLU A 60 -5.08 0.02 -10.25
C GLU A 60 -3.92 0.76 -9.59
N TYR A 61 -4.17 1.97 -9.06
CA TYR A 61 -3.21 2.68 -8.23
C TYR A 61 -2.84 1.89 -6.96
N THR A 62 -3.83 1.24 -6.32
CA THR A 62 -3.56 0.37 -5.16
C THR A 62 -2.67 -0.82 -5.53
N LYS A 63 -2.85 -1.42 -6.71
CA LYS A 63 -1.97 -2.49 -7.21
C LYS A 63 -0.56 -2.00 -7.50
N TRP A 64 -0.41 -0.77 -8.00
CA TRP A 64 0.89 -0.19 -8.29
C TRP A 64 1.76 -0.04 -7.02
N LEU A 65 1.13 0.20 -5.86
CA LEU A 65 1.79 0.27 -4.56
C LEU A 65 2.11 -1.10 -3.95
N ASP A 66 1.54 -2.19 -4.47
CA ASP A 66 1.75 -3.53 -3.94
C ASP A 66 3.18 -4.02 -4.29
N PRO A 67 4.03 -4.31 -3.29
CA PRO A 67 5.39 -4.79 -3.55
C PRO A 67 5.43 -6.22 -4.09
N ASP A 68 4.30 -6.93 -4.13
CA ASP A 68 4.19 -8.29 -4.64
C ASP A 68 4.53 -8.36 -6.14
N PRO A 69 5.54 -9.18 -6.53
CA PRO A 69 5.98 -9.29 -7.92
C PRO A 69 4.89 -9.78 -8.89
N GLU A 70 3.88 -10.51 -8.41
CA GLU A 70 2.76 -10.97 -9.26
C GLU A 70 1.77 -9.85 -9.58
N VAL A 71 1.70 -8.82 -8.73
CA VAL A 71 0.74 -7.71 -8.84
C VAL A 71 1.39 -6.42 -9.32
N SER A 72 2.72 -6.31 -9.21
CA SER A 72 3.48 -5.16 -9.68
C SER A 72 3.19 -4.81 -11.14
N ALA A 73 2.73 -3.58 -11.40
CA ALA A 73 2.46 -3.10 -12.75
C ALA A 73 3.72 -3.11 -13.64
N TYR A 74 4.88 -2.90 -13.03
CA TYR A 74 6.18 -3.06 -13.66
C TYR A 74 6.87 -4.27 -13.04
N LYS A 75 6.83 -5.42 -13.73
CA LYS A 75 7.75 -6.51 -13.40
C LYS A 75 9.16 -5.93 -13.42
N LYS A 76 9.93 -6.14 -12.37
CA LYS A 76 11.39 -5.93 -12.40
C LYS A 76 11.97 -6.89 -13.43
N ARG A 77 11.85 -6.57 -14.73
CA ARG A 77 12.74 -7.13 -15.75
C ARG A 77 14.13 -6.74 -15.31
N GLY A 78 15.04 -7.70 -15.24
CA GLY A 78 16.43 -7.52 -14.82
C GLY A 78 17.26 -6.64 -15.77
N ASP A 79 16.61 -5.75 -16.53
CA ASP A 79 17.20 -4.79 -17.43
C ASP A 79 17.76 -3.63 -16.60
N VAL A 80 18.80 -3.93 -15.83
CA VAL A 80 19.64 -2.92 -15.19
C VAL A 80 20.56 -2.34 -16.24
N VAL A 81 20.38 -1.05 -16.56
CA VAL A 81 21.35 -0.29 -17.34
C VAL A 81 22.63 -0.18 -16.52
N ARG A 82 23.65 -0.98 -16.86
CA ARG A 82 24.98 -0.89 -16.23
C ARG A 82 25.80 0.15 -16.97
N SER A 83 26.47 1.03 -16.22
CA SER A 83 27.42 1.98 -16.81
C SER A 83 28.49 1.21 -17.61
N PRO A 84 28.80 1.63 -18.85
CA PRO A 84 29.84 1.01 -19.66
C PRO A 84 31.25 1.33 -19.16
N TYR A 85 31.41 2.24 -18.18
CA TYR A 85 32.69 2.69 -17.65
C TYR A 85 33.05 1.99 -16.33
N LYS A 86 33.07 0.65 -16.32
CA LYS A 86 33.73 -0.11 -15.25
C LYS A 86 35.20 -0.32 -15.55
#